data_AF-A0A084IJ09-F1
#
_entry.id   AF-A0A084IJ09-F1
#
_cell.length_a   1.000
_cell.length_b   1.000
_cell.length_c   1.000
_cell.angle_alpha   90.00
_cell.angle_beta   90.00
_cell.angle_gamma   90.00
#
_symmetry.space_group_name_H-M   'P 1'
#
loop_
_entity.id
_entity.type
_entity.pdbx_description
1 polymer ?
#
loop_
_entity_poly.entity_id
_entity_poly.type
_entity_poly.pdbx_seq_one_letter_code
_entity_poly.pdbx_strand_id
1 'polypeptide(L)' 'MNPATAFAAGSGLSISKLAFLISGVACVAVLFWGAWALLSLWRGWARTRVTEDTFLIAMVRILFLVLFITWIVT' A
#
# COMPACT_ATOMS: atom_id res chain seq x y z
N MET A 1 18.85 -18.43 24.09
CA MET A 1 18.62 -16.98 23.96
C MET A 1 17.39 -16.75 23.11
N ASN A 2 16.49 -15.86 23.50
CA ASN A 2 15.33 -15.51 22.68
C ASN A 2 15.85 -14.76 21.42
N PRO A 3 15.45 -15.14 20.19
CA PRO A 3 15.86 -14.43 18.97
C PRO A 3 15.54 -12.93 19.05
N ALA A 4 14.45 -12.55 19.73
CA ALA A 4 14.07 -11.16 19.91
C ALA A 4 15.09 -10.34 20.69
N THR A 5 15.65 -10.94 21.75
CA THR A 5 16.65 -10.29 22.59
C THR A 5 18.04 -10.25 21.92
N ALA A 6 18.37 -11.27 21.13
CA ALA A 6 19.62 -11.28 20.36
C ALA A 6 19.62 -10.22 19.25
N PHE A 7 18.49 -10.06 18.54
CA PHE A 7 18.31 -9.02 17.54
C PHE A 7 18.39 -7.62 18.14
N ALA A 8 17.71 -7.38 19.26
CA ALA A 8 17.72 -6.08 19.92
C ALA A 8 19.13 -5.71 20.40
N ALA A 9 19.90 -6.67 20.91
CA ALA A 9 21.28 -6.47 21.33
C ALA A 9 22.24 -6.17 20.15
N GLY A 10 22.04 -6.81 18.99
CA GLY A 10 22.89 -6.60 17.80
C GLY A 10 22.54 -5.36 16.99
N SER A 11 21.25 -5.00 16.91
CA SER A 11 20.77 -3.87 16.09
C SER A 11 20.59 -2.56 16.86
N GLY A 12 20.51 -2.61 18.20
CA GLY A 12 20.12 -1.47 19.03
C GLY A 12 18.65 -1.03 18.85
N LEU A 13 17.86 -1.78 18.07
CA LEU A 13 16.47 -1.47 17.75
C LEU A 13 15.53 -2.54 18.30
N SER A 14 14.39 -2.09 18.83
CA SER A 14 13.30 -3.00 19.18
C SER A 14 12.63 -3.53 17.91
N ILE A 15 12.24 -4.80 17.91
CA ILE A 15 11.53 -5.43 16.78
C ILE A 15 10.23 -4.71 16.43
N SER A 16 9.51 -4.18 17.43
CA SER A 16 8.28 -3.41 17.20
C SER A 16 8.50 -2.16 16.34
N LYS A 17 9.57 -1.41 16.58
CA LYS A 17 9.95 -0.25 15.76
C LYS A 17 10.28 -0.64 14.33
N LEU A 18 10.99 -1.76 14.13
CA LEU A 18 11.30 -2.26 12.80
C LEU A 18 10.03 -2.70 12.05
N ALA A 19 9.15 -3.44 12.73
CA ALA A 19 7.87 -3.86 12.15
C ALA A 19 7.02 -2.65 11.72
N PHE A 20 6.95 -1.61 12.55
CA PHE A 20 6.23 -0.38 12.23
C PHE A 20 6.84 0.38 11.03
N LEU A 21 8.17 0.39 10.91
CA LEU A 21 8.83 1.02 9.77
C LEU A 21 8.52 0.26 8.47
N ILE A 22 8.62 -1.06 8.49
CA ILE A 22 8.34 -1.92 7.33
C ILE A 22 6.86 -1.77 6.92
N SER A 23 5.95 -1.78 7.89
CA SER A 23 4.51 -1.63 7.65
C SER A 23 4.22 -0.25 7.03
N GLY A 24 4.83 0.82 7.54
CA GLY A 24 4.74 2.16 6.96
C GLY A 24 5.26 2.25 5.52
N VAL A 25 6.41 1.65 5.22
CA VAL A 25 6.96 1.60 3.85
C VAL A 25 6.05 0.83 2.91
N ALA A 26 5.51 -0.31 3.35
CA ALA A 26 4.54 -1.10 2.57
C ALA A 26 3.27 -0.28 2.27
N CYS A 27 2.75 0.47 3.24
CA CYS A 27 1.61 1.36 3.07
C CYS A 27 1.88 2.42 1.99
N VAL A 28 3.02 3.11 2.07
CA VAL A 28 3.40 4.15 1.09
C VAL A 28 3.52 3.56 -0.32
N ALA A 29 4.15 2.38 -0.47
CA ALA A 29 4.29 1.72 -1.77
C ALA A 29 2.93 1.43 -2.42
N VAL A 30 1.96 0.96 -1.62
CA VAL A 30 0.60 0.65 -2.09
C VAL A 30 -0.18 1.92 -2.46
N LEU A 31 -0.04 2.99 -1.69
CA LEU A 31 -0.63 4.29 -2.04
C LEU A 31 -0.06 4.83 -3.35
N PHE A 32 1.26 4.72 -3.55
CA PHE A 32 1.91 5.13 -4.79
C PHE A 32 1.41 4.33 -5.99
N TRP A 33 1.26 3.01 -5.82
CA TRP A 33 0.68 2.14 -6.83
C TRP A 33 -0.78 2.51 -7.14
N GLY A 34 -1.60 2.76 -6.12
CA GLY A 34 -2.99 3.18 -6.28
C GLY A 34 -3.11 4.50 -7.04
N ALA A 35 -2.27 5.49 -6.71
CA ALA A 35 -2.21 6.75 -7.45
C ALA A 35 -1.81 6.55 -8.92
N TRP A 36 -0.82 5.71 -9.19
CA TRP A 36 -0.40 5.37 -10.55
C TRP A 36 -1.50 4.65 -11.35
N ALA A 37 -2.22 3.72 -10.72
CA ALA A 37 -3.35 3.02 -11.32
C ALA A 37 -4.50 4.00 -11.67
N LEU A 38 -4.82 4.93 -10.78
CA LEU A 38 -5.82 5.98 -11.03
C LEU A 38 -5.40 6.90 -12.20
N LEU A 39 -4.14 7.33 -12.25
CA LEU A 39 -3.62 8.13 -13.36
C LEU A 39 -3.71 7.38 -14.69
N SER A 40 -3.45 6.07 -14.68
CA SER A 40 -3.54 5.22 -15.88
C SER A 40 -4.98 5.07 -16.36
N LEU A 41 -5.93 4.88 -15.43
CA LEU A 41 -7.36 4.84 -15.70
C LEU A 41 -7.88 6.18 -16.25
N TRP A 42 -7.48 7.29 -15.62
CA TRP A 42 -7.86 8.64 -16.06
C TRP A 42 -7.35 8.92 -17.48
N ARG A 43 -6.09 8.58 -17.77
CA ARG A 43 -5.53 8.68 -19.13
C ARG A 43 -6.27 7.79 -20.14
N GLY A 44 -6.75 6.62 -19.72
CA GLY A 44 -7.53 5.70 -20.55
C GLY A 44 -8.93 6.24 -20.87
N TRP A 45 -9.61 6.81 -19.88
CA TRP A 45 -10.90 7.47 -20.04
C TRP A 45 -10.80 8.73 -20.90
N ALA A 46 -9.80 9.60 -20.65
CA ALA A 46 -9.57 10.82 -21.43
C ALA A 46 -9.28 10.56 -22.92
N ARG A 47 -8.80 9.35 -23.26
CA ARG A 47 -8.55 8.90 -24.64
C ARG A 47 -9.71 8.08 -25.23
N THR A 48 -10.89 8.12 -24.61
CA THR A 48 -12.11 7.36 -24.98
C THR A 48 -11.91 5.85 -25.18
N ARG A 49 -10.85 5.29 -24.59
CA ARG A 49 -10.56 3.85 -24.63
C ARG A 49 -11.28 3.05 -23.55
N VAL A 50 -11.80 3.74 -22.54
CA VAL A 50 -12.44 3.15 -21.36
C VAL A 50 -13.77 3.86 -21.13
N THR A 51 -14.85 3.09 -21.00
CA THR A 51 -16.18 3.59 -20.63
C THR A 51 -16.20 4.08 -19.19
N GLU A 52 -17.03 5.08 -18.91
CA GLU A 52 -17.16 5.72 -17.60
C GLU A 52 -17.51 4.73 -16.48
N ASP A 53 -18.39 3.76 -16.75
CA ASP A 53 -18.73 2.70 -15.78
C ASP A 53 -17.51 1.84 -15.40
N THR A 54 -16.67 1.49 -16.38
CA THR A 54 -15.45 0.71 -16.15
C THR A 54 -14.46 1.49 -15.30
N PHE A 55 -14.37 2.81 -15.50
CA PHE A 55 -13.53 3.71 -14.72
C PHE A 55 -13.98 3.76 -13.25
N LEU A 56 -15.28 3.95 -13.00
CA LEU A 56 -15.83 4.03 -11.64
C LEU A 56 -15.66 2.72 -10.87
N ILE A 57 -15.95 1.57 -11.51
CA ILE A 57 -15.76 0.25 -10.88
C ILE A 57 -14.30 0.01 -10.54
N ALA A 58 -13.37 0.37 -11.43
CA ALA A 58 -11.94 0.22 -11.19
C ALA A 58 -11.44 1.12 -10.06
N MET A 59 -11.93 2.37 -9.99
CA MET A 59 -11.60 3.31 -8.91
C MET A 59 -12.06 2.79 -7.54
N VAL A 60 -13.28 2.26 -7.43
CA VAL A 60 -13.78 1.65 -6.20
C VAL A 60 -12.93 0.44 -5.79
N ARG A 61 -12.53 -0.42 -6.74
CA ARG A 61 -11.65 -1.57 -6.45
C ARG A 61 -10.29 -1.15 -5.93
N ILE A 62 -9.68 -0.11 -6.51
CA ILE A 62 -8.39 0.42 -6.04
C ILE A 62 -8.53 0.98 -4.62
N LEU A 63 -9.58 1.75 -4.34
CA LEU A 63 -9.86 2.28 -3.00
C LEU A 63 -10.05 1.14 -1.98
N PHE A 64 -10.80 0.10 -2.34
CA PHE A 64 -11.04 -1.05 -1.48
C PHE A 64 -9.75 -1.79 -1.16
N LEU A 65 -8.89 -2.01 -2.16
CA LEU A 65 -7.58 -2.64 -1.96
C LEU A 65 -6.67 -1.81 -1.05
N VAL A 66 -6.61 -0.49 -1.27
CA VAL A 66 -5.81 0.42 -0.43
C VAL A 66 -6.30 0.42 1.02
N LEU A 67 -7.61 0.51 1.24
CA LEU A 67 -8.21 0.47 2.57
C LEU A 67 -7.95 -0.87 3.27
N PHE A 68 -8.15 -1.98 2.57
CA PHE A 68 -7.94 -3.31 3.10
C PHE A 68 -6.47 -3.55 3.50
N ILE A 69 -5.53 -3.12 2.66
CA ILE A 69 -4.10 -3.24 2.98
C ILE A 69 -3.73 -2.32 4.14
N THR A 70 -4.24 -1.09 4.17
CA THR A 70 -3.98 -0.17 5.28
C THR A 70 -4.46 -0.79 6.60
N TRP A 71 -5.66 -1.38 6.61
CA TRP A 71 -6.21 -2.06 7.79
C TRP A 71 -5.38 -3.27 8.25
N ILE A 72 -4.80 -4.06 7.33
CA ILE A 72 -3.89 -5.16 7.69
C ILE A 72 -2.58 -4.65 8.31
N VAL A 73 -2.13 -3.49 7.84
CA VAL A 73 -0.81 -2.92 8.16
C VAL A 73 -0.81 -2.11 9.45
N THR A 74 -1.96 -1.52 9.83
CA THR A 74 -2.19 -0.78 11.08
C THR A 74 -2.66 -1.68 12.22
#